data_AF-A0A2A8D371-F1
#
_entry.id   AF-A0A2A8D371-F1
#
_cell.length_a   1.000
_cell.length_b   1.000
_cell.length_c   1.000
_cell.angle_alpha   90.00
_cell.angle_beta   90.00
_cell.angle_gamma   90.00
#
_symmetry.space_group_name_H-M   'P 1'
#
loop_
_entity.id
_entity.type
_entity.pdbx_description
1 polymer ?
#
loop_
_entity_poly.entity_id
_entity_poly.type
_entity_poly.pdbx_seq_one_letter_code
_entity_poly.pdbx_strand_id
1 'polypeptide(L)'
;MLALPPKHRCRLRTTNMFDRLIEEIRRRERMVRISPTMDAARRLIGSRCAEQNEEWSTRCRHLTMDDFFAWERAQAVQAEAEPDPTATPLLHTA
;
A
#
# COMPACT_ATOMS: atom_id res chain seq x y z
N MET A 1 -5.37 13.42 7.71
CA MET A 1 -4.06 13.14 7.09
C MET A 1 -3.74 11.67 7.38
N LEU A 2 -3.34 10.85 6.39
CA LEU A 2 -3.05 9.43 6.65
C LEU A 2 -1.92 9.31 7.69
N ALA A 3 -2.20 8.71 8.85
CA ALA A 3 -1.21 8.42 9.88
C ALA A 3 -0.32 7.26 9.40
N LEU A 4 0.70 7.58 8.61
CA LEU A 4 1.65 6.65 8.01
C LEU A 4 3.06 7.24 8.09
N PRO A 5 4.12 6.40 8.07
CA PRO A 5 5.49 6.88 7.96
C PRO A 5 5.67 7.84 6.77
N PRO A 6 6.53 8.88 6.89
CA PRO A 6 6.71 9.88 5.83
C PRO A 6 7.08 9.28 4.46
N LYS A 7 7.88 8.20 4.45
CA LYS A 7 8.30 7.50 3.24
C LYS A 7 7.12 6.86 2.50
N HIS A 8 6.18 6.28 3.24
CA HIS A 8 4.99 5.61 2.69
C HIS A 8 3.96 6.63 2.24
N ARG A 9 3.81 7.76 2.94
CA ARG A 9 2.91 8.85 2.53
C ARG A 9 3.27 9.40 1.16
N CYS A 10 4.54 9.68 0.88
CA CYS A 10 4.95 10.24 -0.42
C CYS A 10 4.66 9.29 -1.59
N ARG A 11 4.82 7.98 -1.39
CA ARG A 11 4.58 6.96 -2.43
C ARG A 11 3.09 6.64 -2.62
N LEU A 12 2.33 6.57 -1.53
CA LEU A 12 0.89 6.29 -1.56
C LEU A 12 0.04 7.52 -1.90
N ARG A 13 0.63 8.71 -1.96
CA ARG A 13 -0.07 9.93 -2.35
C ARG A 13 -0.53 9.92 -3.81
N THR A 14 0.14 9.16 -4.68
CA THR A 14 -0.14 9.15 -6.12
C THR A 14 -0.30 7.73 -6.65
N THR A 15 -1.13 7.57 -7.68
CA THR A 15 -1.42 6.30 -8.36
C THR A 15 -0.51 6.03 -9.55
N ASN A 16 0.56 6.80 -9.72
CA ASN A 16 1.41 6.84 -10.92
C ASN A 16 1.89 5.45 -11.39
N MET A 17 2.20 4.55 -10.45
CA MET A 17 2.59 3.17 -10.79
C MET A 17 1.46 2.37 -11.44
N PHE A 18 0.24 2.52 -10.92
CA PHE A 18 -0.94 1.84 -11.45
C PHE A 18 -1.35 2.44 -12.79
N ASP A 19 -1.26 3.76 -12.93
CA ASP A 19 -1.53 4.46 -14.18
C ASP A 19 -0.58 4.01 -15.30
N ARG A 20 0.73 3.91 -15.00
CA ARG A 20 1.72 3.34 -15.93
C ARG A 20 1.45 1.88 -16.31
N LEU A 21 1.01 1.07 -15.36
CA LEU A 21 0.65 -0.33 -15.62
C LEU A 21 -0.57 -0.41 -16.55
N ILE A 22 -1.59 0.41 -16.32
CA ILE A 22 -2.79 0.50 -17.17
C ILE A 22 -2.43 0.98 -18.57
N GLU A 23 -1.59 2.01 -18.71
CA GLU A 23 -1.13 2.50 -20.00
C GLU A 23 -0.42 1.41 -20.80
N GLU A 24 0.43 0.61 -20.14
CA GLU A 24 1.13 -0.49 -20.78
C GLU A 24 0.19 -1.62 -21.20
N ILE A 25 -0.83 -1.93 -20.38
CA ILE A 25 -1.88 -2.89 -20.74
C ILE A 25 -2.64 -2.39 -21.98
N ARG A 26 -3.04 -1.12 -22.00
CA ARG A 26 -3.74 -0.49 -23.15
C ARG A 26 -2.86 -0.45 -24.40
N ARG A 27 -1.55 -0.29 -24.27
CA ARG A 27 -0.59 -0.36 -25.38
C ARG A 27 -0.53 -1.76 -25.96
N ARG A 28 -0.42 -2.80 -25.12
CA ARG A 28 -0.41 -4.21 -25.54
C ARG A 28 -1.75 -4.63 -26.15
N GLU A 29 -2.86 -4.15 -25.60
CA GLU A 29 -4.20 -4.34 -26.17
C GLU A 29 -4.30 -3.74 -27.58
N ARG A 30 -3.82 -2.49 -27.77
CA ARG A 30 -3.82 -1.83 -29.08
C ARG A 30 -2.96 -2.57 -30.11
N MET A 31 -1.86 -3.20 -29.69
CA MET A 31 -1.01 -4.02 -30.54
C MET A 31 -1.68 -5.33 -30.97
N VAL A 32 -2.46 -5.96 -30.08
CA VAL A 32 -3.21 -7.20 -30.36
C VAL A 32 -4.54 -6.94 -31.12
N ARG A 33 -4.88 -5.66 -31.31
CA ARG A 33 -5.94 -5.09 -32.17
C ARG A 33 -7.39 -5.36 -31.76
N ILE A 34 -7.76 -6.57 -31.34
CA ILE A 34 -9.07 -6.91 -30.75
C ILE A 34 -8.81 -8.18 -29.94
N SER A 35 -8.98 -8.18 -28.61
CA SER A 35 -9.02 -9.46 -27.90
C SER A 35 -10.34 -10.14 -28.26
N PRO A 36 -10.35 -11.28 -28.98
CA PRO A 36 -11.58 -11.85 -29.51
C PRO A 36 -12.47 -12.46 -28.41
N THR A 37 -11.95 -12.66 -27.19
CA THR A 37 -12.68 -13.29 -26.07
C THR A 37 -12.17 -12.80 -24.72
N MET A 38 -13.04 -12.74 -23.71
CA MET A 38 -12.68 -12.33 -22.34
C MET A 38 -11.54 -13.17 -21.75
N ASP A 39 -11.43 -14.45 -22.10
CA ASP A 39 -10.34 -15.32 -21.65
C ASP A 39 -8.97 -14.92 -22.24
N ALA A 40 -8.94 -14.44 -23.48
CA ALA A 40 -7.71 -13.93 -24.09
C ALA A 40 -7.25 -12.65 -23.38
N ALA A 41 -8.19 -11.73 -23.09
CA ALA A 41 -7.91 -10.52 -22.32
C ALA A 41 -7.41 -10.84 -20.90
N ARG A 42 -8.05 -11.79 -20.21
CA ARG A 42 -7.63 -12.23 -18.87
C ARG A 42 -6.21 -12.81 -18.88
N ARG A 43 -5.86 -13.60 -19.89
CA ARG A 43 -4.50 -14.15 -20.04
C ARG A 43 -3.46 -13.07 -20.30
N LEU A 44 -3.78 -12.08 -21.15
CA LEU A 44 -2.88 -10.95 -21.44
C LEU A 44 -2.63 -10.07 -20.20
N ILE A 45 -3.70 -9.72 -19.48
CA ILE A 45 -3.57 -8.93 -18.25
C ILE A 45 -2.85 -9.74 -17.18
N GLY A 46 -3.20 -11.03 -17.04
CA GLY A 46 -2.56 -11.95 -16.10
C GLY A 46 -1.06 -12.07 -16.33
N SER A 47 -0.60 -12.24 -17.58
CA SER A 47 0.82 -12.32 -17.90
C SER A 47 1.55 -11.01 -17.57
N ARG A 48 0.99 -9.85 -17.94
CA ARG A 48 1.58 -8.54 -17.62
C ARG A 48 1.67 -8.30 -16.11
N CYS A 49 0.64 -8.67 -15.37
CA CYS A 49 0.62 -8.55 -13.90
C CYS A 49 1.64 -9.49 -13.24
N ALA A 50 1.78 -10.72 -13.74
CA ALA A 50 2.78 -11.67 -13.24
C ALA A 50 4.21 -11.14 -13.45
N GLU A 51 4.53 -10.64 -14.65
CA GLU A 51 5.81 -9.99 -14.96
C GLU A 51 6.09 -8.82 -13.99
N GLN A 52 5.07 -7.97 -13.77
CA GLN A 52 5.21 -6.81 -12.90
C GLN A 52 5.42 -7.20 -11.44
N ASN A 53 4.71 -8.25 -10.98
CA ASN A 53 4.84 -8.77 -9.63
C ASN A 53 6.24 -9.31 -9.36
N GLU A 54 6.81 -10.05 -10.33
CA GLU A 54 8.18 -10.57 -10.21
C GLU A 54 9.21 -9.43 -10.16
N GLU A 55 9.02 -8.39 -10.98
CA GLU A 55 9.87 -7.20 -10.97
C GLU A 55 9.81 -6.44 -9.64
N TRP A 56 8.61 -6.25 -9.07
CA TRP A 56 8.44 -5.60 -7.77
C TRP A 56 8.92 -6.46 -6.61
N SER A 57 8.86 -7.79 -6.74
CA SER A 57 9.34 -8.70 -5.70
C SER A 57 10.87 -8.76 -5.67
N THR A 58 11.51 -8.69 -6.84
CA THR A 58 12.94 -9.06 -6.99
C THR A 58 13.84 -7.86 -7.27
N ARG A 59 13.46 -6.97 -8.21
CA ARG A 59 14.35 -5.91 -8.71
C ARG A 59 14.17 -4.58 -7.98
N CYS A 60 12.93 -4.20 -7.69
CA CYS A 60 12.59 -2.92 -7.09
C CYS A 60 11.48 -3.12 -6.05
N ARG A 61 11.84 -3.51 -4.82
CA ARG A 61 10.88 -3.66 -3.73
C ARG A 61 10.17 -2.32 -3.49
N HIS A 62 8.97 -2.19 -4.06
CA HIS A 62 8.29 -0.89 -4.20
C HIS A 62 7.87 -0.32 -2.85
N LEU A 63 7.46 -1.20 -1.93
CA LEU A 63 7.25 -0.89 -0.52
C LEU A 63 8.01 -1.92 0.32
N THR A 64 8.89 -1.44 1.18
CA THR A 64 9.48 -2.27 2.23
C THR A 64 8.63 -2.10 3.49
N MET A 65 8.15 -3.20 4.05
CA MET A 65 7.29 -3.16 5.24
C MET A 65 8.07 -3.04 6.54
N ASP A 66 9.39 -3.23 6.53
CA ASP A 66 10.26 -3.14 7.72
C ASP A 66 10.11 -1.80 8.44
N ASP A 67 10.16 -0.69 7.69
CA ASP A 67 9.97 0.68 8.20
C ASP A 67 8.54 0.90 8.74
N PHE A 68 7.54 0.23 8.16
CA PHE A 68 6.15 0.32 8.59
C PHE A 68 5.94 -0.41 9.91
N PHE A 69 6.41 -1.66 10.03
CA PHE A 69 6.31 -2.44 11.26
C PHE A 69 7.13 -1.82 12.41
N ALA A 70 8.26 -1.18 12.10
CA ALA A 70 9.01 -0.40 13.10
C ALA A 70 8.19 0.79 13.62
N TRP A 71 7.52 1.52 12.72
CA TRP A 71 6.65 2.63 13.09
C TRP A 71 5.40 2.17 13.84
N GLU A 72 4.78 1.07 13.44
CA GLU A 72 3.60 0.50 14.10
C GLU A 72 3.92 0.08 15.54
N ARG A 73 5.05 -0.60 15.75
CA ARG A 73 5.53 -0.95 17.10
C ARG A 73 5.84 0.29 17.94
N ALA A 74 6.43 1.32 17.35
CA ALA A 74 6.67 2.58 18.05
C ALA A 74 5.37 3.29 18.44
N GLN A 75 4.33 3.24 17.59
CA GLN A 75 3.01 3.77 17.92
C GLN A 75 2.29 2.93 19.00
N ALA A 76 2.40 1.61 18.97
CA ALA A 76 1.85 0.74 20.01
C ALA A 76 2.46 1.06 21.39
N VAL A 77 3.79 1.23 21.44
CA VAL A 77 4.50 1.64 22.68
C VAL A 77 4.07 3.04 23.14
N GLN A 78 3.81 3.98 22.22
CA GLN A 78 3.29 5.30 22.59
C GLN A 78 1.82 5.25 23.09
N ALA A 79 1.01 4.33 22.58
CA ALA A 79 -0.36 4.13 23.05
C ALA A 79 -0.42 3.49 24.45
N GLU A 80 0.57 2.68 24.80
CA GLU A 80 0.71 2.07 26.14
C GLU A 80 1.36 3.03 27.16
N ALA A 81 2.07 4.06 26.69
CA ALA A 81 2.79 5.04 27.51
C ALA A 81 1.97 6.28 27.89
N GLU A 82 0.69 6.37 27.50
CA GLU A 82 -0.23 7.35 28.08
C GLU A 82 -1.07 6.66 29.18
N PRO A 83 -0.58 6.61 30.44
CA PRO A 83 -1.46 6.30 31.55
C PRO A 83 -2.42 7.48 31.75
N ASP A 84 -3.71 7.20 31.64
CA ASP A 84 -4.81 8.12 31.95
C ASP A 84 -4.54 8.91 33.25
N PRO A 85 -4.33 10.24 33.19
CA PRO A 85 -4.16 11.06 34.39
C PRO A 85 -5.51 11.44 35.04
N THR A 86 -6.66 10.93 34.58
CA THR A 86 -7.99 11.35 35.05
C THR A 86 -8.62 10.36 36.05
N ALA A 87 -7.83 9.77 36.94
CA ALA A 87 -8.35 9.11 38.13
C ALA A 87 -8.14 10.01 39.36
N THR A 88 -8.79 11.18 39.39
CA THR A 88 -8.90 11.96 40.63
C THR A 88 -9.89 11.23 41.54
N PRO A 89 -9.50 10.74 42.72
CA PRO A 89 -10.44 10.08 43.62
C PRO A 89 -11.41 11.14 44.14
N LEU A 90 -12.69 10.96 43.87
CA LEU A 90 -13.74 11.77 44.46
C LEU A 90 -13.74 11.52 45.96
N LEU A 91 -13.18 12.45 46.74
CA LEU A 91 -13.32 12.46 48.18
C LEU A 91 -14.80 12.63 48.52
N HIS A 92 -15.43 11.53 48.92
CA HIS A 92 -16.59 11.56 49.81
C HIS A 92 -16.16 12.15 51.18
N THR A 93 -17.11 12.76 51.90
CA THR A 93 -17.00 13.30 53.29
C THR A 93 -16.49 14.76 53.33
N ALA A 94 -17.15 15.74 53.94
CA ALA A 94 -18.18 15.77 54.99
C ALA A 94 -19.17 16.93 54.75
#